data_AF-A0A6C0B2W0-F1
#
_entry.id   AF-A0A6C0B2W0-F1
#
_cell.length_a   1.000
_cell.length_b   1.000
_cell.length_c   1.000
_cell.angle_alpha   90.00
_cell.angle_beta   90.00
_cell.angle_gamma   90.00
#
_symmetry.space_group_name_H-M   'P 1'
#
loop_
_entity.id
_entity.type
_entity.pdbx_description
1 polymer ?
#
loop_
_entity_poly.entity_id
_entity_poly.type
_entity_poly.pdbx_seq_one_letter_code
_entity_poly.pdbx_strand_id
1 'polypeptide(L)'
;MAYPEGDFSFIREKDMCDVLSSMYGAVTETENWDNLKEAEPGDGGFMFSSDPKLRRIVQEICAADNYTGHSGETFAWTLGMMELIAKNGWAAFCAGYIEELQSKIAKLREEFDNALLVYRLILEEAERQTTPEEIERFKEIVKKETIIFDKALYALANAEKELEMLG
;
A
#
# COMPACT_ATOMS: atom_id res chain seq x y z
N MET A 1 16.95 -11.79 3.47
CA MET A 1 15.78 -11.35 2.69
C MET A 1 14.61 -12.17 3.17
N ALA A 2 13.54 -11.52 3.63
CA ALA A 2 12.45 -12.18 4.34
C ALA A 2 11.49 -12.97 3.43
N TYR A 3 11.47 -12.71 2.11
CA TYR A 3 10.53 -13.34 1.17
C TYR A 3 11.23 -13.86 -0.10
N PRO A 4 10.88 -15.08 -0.58
CA PRO A 4 11.26 -15.57 -1.90
C PRO A 4 10.83 -14.63 -3.04
N GLU A 5 11.51 -14.70 -4.18
CA GLU A 5 11.11 -13.92 -5.36
C GLU A 5 9.70 -14.30 -5.82
N GLY A 6 8.86 -13.29 -6.05
CA GLY A 6 7.45 -13.48 -6.42
C GLY A 6 6.50 -13.76 -5.25
N ASP A 7 7.00 -13.82 -4.00
CA ASP A 7 6.15 -13.94 -2.82
C ASP A 7 5.71 -12.57 -2.31
N PHE A 8 4.51 -12.15 -2.69
CA PHE A 8 3.90 -10.88 -2.26
C PHE A 8 3.07 -10.99 -0.97
N SER A 9 3.18 -12.08 -0.21
CA SER A 9 2.37 -12.29 1.01
C SER A 9 2.60 -11.25 2.11
N PHE A 10 3.66 -10.45 2.00
CA PHE A 10 3.90 -9.29 2.85
C PHE A 10 2.98 -8.10 2.56
N ILE A 11 2.35 -8.07 1.38
CA ILE A 11 1.37 -7.04 1.03
C ILE A 11 0.05 -7.38 1.72
N ARG A 12 -0.34 -6.55 2.67
CA ARG A 12 -1.53 -6.78 3.51
C ARG A 12 -2.83 -6.78 2.72
N GLU A 13 -2.92 -5.95 1.69
CA GLU A 13 -4.09 -5.87 0.82
C GLU A 13 -4.15 -7.14 -0.04
N LYS A 14 -5.03 -8.08 0.36
CA LYS A 14 -5.13 -9.39 -0.28
C LYS A 14 -5.31 -9.28 -1.80
N ASP A 15 -6.19 -8.39 -2.25
CA ASP A 15 -6.45 -8.21 -3.69
C ASP A 15 -5.18 -7.76 -4.43
N MET A 16 -4.35 -6.91 -3.83
CA MET A 16 -3.07 -6.49 -4.40
C MET A 16 -2.04 -7.62 -4.40
N CYS A 17 -1.98 -8.41 -3.33
CA CYS A 17 -1.14 -9.61 -3.25
C CYS A 17 -1.51 -10.62 -4.35
N ASP A 18 -2.80 -10.92 -4.51
CA ASP A 18 -3.30 -11.88 -5.50
C ASP A 18 -2.99 -11.40 -6.94
N VAL A 19 -3.22 -10.10 -7.21
CA VAL A 19 -2.92 -9.45 -8.49
C VAL A 19 -1.43 -9.51 -8.84
N LEU A 20 -0.55 -9.11 -7.92
CA LEU A 20 0.89 -9.08 -8.17
C LEU A 20 1.46 -10.50 -8.30
N SER A 21 0.97 -11.45 -7.48
CA SER A 21 1.40 -12.85 -7.54
C SER A 21 1.00 -13.50 -8.87
N SER A 22 -0.24 -13.25 -9.33
CA SER A 22 -0.70 -13.76 -10.63
C SER A 22 0.12 -13.20 -11.78
N MET A 23 0.34 -11.88 -11.80
CA MET A 23 1.11 -11.21 -12.83
C MET A 23 2.58 -11.66 -12.84
N TYR A 24 3.22 -11.80 -11.68
CA TYR A 24 4.58 -12.31 -11.59
C TYR A 24 4.70 -13.73 -12.15
N GLY A 25 3.72 -14.58 -11.84
CA GLY A 25 3.59 -15.91 -12.42
C GLY A 25 3.49 -15.87 -13.95
N ALA A 26 2.61 -15.02 -14.48
CA ALA A 26 2.40 -14.87 -15.93
C ALA A 26 3.65 -14.37 -16.67
N VAL A 27 4.36 -13.37 -16.12
CA VAL A 27 5.61 -12.87 -16.70
C VAL A 27 6.69 -13.96 -16.68
N THR A 28 6.75 -14.75 -15.62
CA THR A 28 7.70 -15.87 -15.49
C THR A 28 7.39 -17.00 -16.47
N GLU A 29 6.13 -17.42 -16.56
CA GLU A 29 5.69 -18.49 -17.48
C GLU A 29 5.92 -18.12 -18.95
N THR A 30 5.74 -16.84 -19.28
CA THR A 30 5.94 -16.34 -20.66
C THR A 30 7.38 -15.90 -20.94
N GLU A 31 8.31 -16.06 -20.00
CA GLU A 31 9.73 -15.68 -20.11
C GLU A 31 9.94 -14.20 -20.52
N ASN A 32 9.02 -13.31 -20.11
CA ASN A 32 8.98 -11.92 -20.59
C ASN A 32 9.78 -10.92 -19.72
N TRP A 33 10.54 -11.39 -18.73
CA TRP A 33 11.33 -10.52 -17.84
C TRP A 33 12.32 -9.61 -18.59
N ASP A 34 13.08 -10.16 -19.54
CA ASP A 34 14.03 -9.36 -20.34
C ASP A 34 13.32 -8.33 -21.23
N ASN A 35 12.16 -8.71 -21.78
CA ASN A 35 11.34 -7.81 -22.58
C ASN A 35 10.81 -6.63 -21.75
N LEU A 36 10.40 -6.86 -20.51
CA LEU A 36 9.95 -5.80 -19.60
C LEU A 36 11.12 -4.92 -19.15
N LYS A 37 12.30 -5.50 -18.96
CA LYS A 37 13.51 -4.76 -18.61
C LYS A 37 13.90 -3.74 -19.68
N GLU A 38 13.73 -4.09 -20.96
CA GLU A 38 14.00 -3.22 -22.11
C GLU A 38 12.80 -2.36 -22.52
N ALA A 39 11.64 -2.52 -21.87
CA ALA A 39 10.42 -1.84 -22.27
C ALA A 39 10.53 -0.31 -22.08
N GLU A 40 10.02 0.42 -23.07
CA GLU A 40 9.87 1.86 -23.08
C GLU A 40 8.41 2.18 -23.45
N PRO A 41 7.46 2.08 -22.50
CA PRO A 41 6.03 2.17 -22.80
C PRO A 41 5.56 3.56 -23.25
N GLY A 42 6.37 4.61 -23.03
CA GLY A 42 6.08 5.99 -23.44
C GLY A 42 4.96 6.66 -22.63
N ASP A 43 4.49 7.82 -23.09
CA ASP A 43 3.56 8.71 -22.37
C ASP A 43 2.17 8.10 -22.08
N GLY A 44 1.87 6.94 -22.63
CA GLY A 44 0.62 6.20 -22.41
C GLY A 44 0.76 4.94 -21.55
N GLY A 45 1.96 4.63 -21.05
CA GLY A 45 2.19 3.38 -20.34
C GLY A 45 1.97 2.14 -21.22
N PHE A 46 2.03 0.95 -20.61
CA PHE A 46 1.87 -0.31 -21.33
C PHE A 46 0.51 -0.46 -22.03
N MET A 47 -0.53 0.16 -21.48
CA MET A 47 -1.89 0.02 -22.00
C MET A 47 -2.11 0.74 -23.33
N PHE A 48 -1.49 1.92 -23.49
CA PHE A 48 -1.71 2.77 -24.66
C PHE A 48 -0.50 2.81 -25.60
N SER A 49 0.48 1.92 -25.37
CA SER A 49 1.63 1.81 -26.26
C SER A 49 1.20 1.39 -27.66
N SER A 50 1.71 2.12 -28.65
CA SER A 50 1.50 1.79 -30.07
C SER A 50 2.54 0.80 -30.61
N ASP A 51 3.58 0.49 -29.83
CA ASP A 51 4.64 -0.45 -30.21
C ASP A 51 4.04 -1.87 -30.39
N PRO A 52 4.11 -2.46 -31.60
CA PRO A 52 3.65 -3.82 -31.84
C PRO A 52 4.35 -4.88 -30.98
N LYS A 53 5.63 -4.69 -30.62
CA LYS A 53 6.38 -5.61 -29.75
C LYS A 53 5.79 -5.59 -28.35
N LEU A 54 5.62 -4.39 -27.77
CA LEU A 54 5.03 -4.23 -26.44
C LEU A 54 3.59 -4.74 -26.39
N ARG A 55 2.76 -4.45 -27.40
CA ARG A 55 1.39 -4.98 -27.48
C ARG A 55 1.36 -6.51 -27.49
N ARG A 56 2.28 -7.15 -28.19
CA ARG A 56 2.41 -8.62 -28.21
C ARG A 56 2.79 -9.16 -26.82
N ILE A 57 3.80 -8.58 -26.18
CA ILE A 57 4.24 -8.96 -24.83
C ILE A 57 3.08 -8.84 -23.83
N VAL A 58 2.38 -7.71 -23.86
CA VAL A 58 1.20 -7.46 -23.01
C VAL A 58 0.11 -8.49 -23.24
N GLN A 59 -0.15 -8.88 -24.49
CA GLN A 59 -1.14 -9.91 -24.81
C GLN A 59 -0.73 -11.30 -24.33
N GLU A 60 0.56 -11.66 -24.46
CA GLU A 60 1.09 -12.94 -23.97
C GLU A 60 0.96 -13.03 -22.44
N ILE A 61 1.38 -11.98 -21.72
CA ILE A 61 1.26 -11.90 -20.26
C ILE A 61 -0.21 -11.95 -19.84
N CYS A 62 -1.07 -11.13 -20.46
CA CYS A 62 -2.51 -11.09 -20.16
C CYS A 62 -3.21 -12.44 -20.41
N ALA A 63 -2.76 -13.22 -21.40
CA ALA A 63 -3.31 -14.54 -21.66
C ALA A 63 -2.87 -15.60 -20.63
N ALA A 64 -1.70 -15.42 -20.00
CA ALA A 64 -1.18 -16.28 -18.94
C ALA A 64 -1.63 -15.84 -17.53
N ASP A 65 -2.11 -14.61 -17.40
CA ASP A 65 -2.61 -14.05 -16.16
C ASP A 65 -3.94 -14.69 -15.75
N ASN A 66 -3.92 -15.36 -14.60
CA ASN A 66 -5.08 -16.09 -14.09
C ASN A 66 -6.01 -15.22 -13.24
N TYR A 67 -5.70 -13.93 -13.06
CA TYR A 67 -6.52 -13.01 -12.30
C TYR A 67 -7.59 -12.35 -13.18
N THR A 68 -8.86 -12.64 -12.91
CA THR A 68 -10.00 -12.17 -13.74
C THR A 68 -10.56 -10.82 -13.31
N GLY A 69 -10.04 -10.22 -12.22
CA GLY A 69 -10.59 -9.02 -11.58
C GLY A 69 -9.94 -7.71 -12.01
N HIS A 70 -9.08 -7.68 -13.02
CA HIS A 70 -8.39 -6.44 -13.40
C HIS A 70 -9.37 -5.40 -13.97
N SER A 71 -9.37 -4.21 -13.38
CA SER A 71 -9.68 -3.01 -14.15
C SER A 71 -8.50 -2.68 -15.07
N GLY A 72 -8.72 -1.88 -16.11
CA GLY A 72 -7.62 -1.44 -16.97
C GLY A 72 -6.51 -0.73 -16.17
N GLU A 73 -6.88 0.17 -15.26
CA GLU A 73 -5.93 0.88 -14.41
C GLU A 73 -5.09 -0.06 -13.53
N THR A 74 -5.74 -1.05 -12.90
CA THR A 74 -5.05 -2.07 -12.10
C THR A 74 -4.07 -2.87 -12.94
N PHE A 75 -4.45 -3.27 -14.16
CA PHE A 75 -3.56 -4.01 -15.06
C PHE A 75 -2.31 -3.18 -15.42
N ALA A 76 -2.49 -1.92 -15.82
CA ALA A 76 -1.39 -1.04 -16.17
C ALA A 76 -0.43 -0.82 -14.99
N TRP A 77 -0.97 -0.59 -13.80
CA TRP A 77 -0.17 -0.44 -12.58
C TRP A 77 0.61 -1.72 -12.25
N THR A 78 -0.05 -2.89 -12.32
CA THR A 78 0.56 -4.18 -11.99
C THR A 78 1.70 -4.52 -12.95
N LEU A 79 1.51 -4.26 -14.24
CA LEU A 79 2.55 -4.48 -15.24
C LEU A 79 3.73 -3.51 -15.06
N GLY A 80 3.45 -2.26 -14.65
CA GLY A 80 4.49 -1.32 -14.23
C GLY A 80 5.29 -1.82 -13.01
N MET A 81 4.66 -2.50 -12.05
CA MET A 81 5.39 -3.12 -10.94
C MET A 81 6.30 -4.26 -11.42
N MET A 82 5.85 -5.07 -12.38
CA MET A 82 6.72 -6.09 -12.98
C MET A 82 7.88 -5.48 -13.77
N GLU A 83 7.66 -4.38 -14.48
CA GLU A 83 8.72 -3.62 -15.14
C GLU A 83 9.76 -3.11 -14.12
N LEU A 84 9.31 -2.55 -13.00
CA LEU A 84 10.20 -2.10 -11.92
C LEU A 84 11.03 -3.25 -11.34
N ILE A 85 10.41 -4.42 -11.14
CA ILE A 85 11.09 -5.64 -10.69
C ILE A 85 12.09 -6.12 -11.76
N ALA A 86 11.71 -6.14 -13.04
CA ALA A 86 12.58 -6.54 -14.15
C ALA A 86 13.83 -5.65 -14.26
N LYS A 87 13.65 -4.33 -14.05
CA LYS A 87 14.73 -3.33 -14.16
C LYS A 87 15.65 -3.32 -12.94
N ASN A 88 15.12 -3.43 -11.73
CA ASN A 88 15.87 -3.21 -10.49
C ASN A 88 16.10 -4.48 -9.66
N GLY A 89 15.42 -5.57 -9.97
CA GLY A 89 15.42 -6.82 -9.22
C GLY A 89 14.45 -6.82 -8.03
N TRP A 90 14.11 -8.03 -7.58
CA TRP A 90 13.20 -8.28 -6.46
C TRP A 90 13.64 -7.62 -5.16
N ALA A 91 14.93 -7.70 -4.83
CA ALA A 91 15.47 -7.13 -3.60
C ALA A 91 15.25 -5.60 -3.52
N ALA A 92 15.41 -4.90 -4.63
CA ALA A 92 15.18 -3.45 -4.70
C ALA A 92 13.68 -3.11 -4.57
N PHE A 93 12.80 -3.93 -5.16
CA PHE A 93 11.35 -3.79 -4.98
C PHE A 93 10.94 -3.93 -3.51
N CYS A 94 11.39 -4.99 -2.83
CA CYS A 94 11.11 -5.19 -1.40
C CYS A 94 11.67 -4.05 -0.53
N ALA A 95 12.88 -3.58 -0.82
CA ALA A 95 13.48 -2.46 -0.10
C ALA A 95 12.66 -1.17 -0.27
N GLY A 96 12.24 -0.86 -1.50
CA GLY A 96 11.38 0.31 -1.76
C GLY A 96 10.05 0.23 -1.03
N TYR A 97 9.41 -0.95 -0.98
CA TYR A 97 8.18 -1.14 -0.22
C TYR A 97 8.38 -0.93 1.29
N ILE A 98 9.48 -1.45 1.85
CA ILE A 98 9.84 -1.23 3.26
C ILE A 98 10.05 0.26 3.55
N GLU A 99 10.77 0.97 2.68
CA GLU A 99 11.01 2.41 2.83
C GLU A 99 9.70 3.22 2.79
N GLU A 100 8.79 2.89 1.86
CA GLU A 100 7.46 3.51 1.78
C GLU A 100 6.65 3.25 3.06
N LEU A 101 6.63 2.01 3.54
CA LEU A 101 5.93 1.64 4.76
C LEU A 101 6.50 2.33 6.00
N GLN A 102 7.83 2.46 6.11
CA GLN A 102 8.49 3.21 7.17
C GLN A 102 8.11 4.70 7.13
N SER A 103 8.07 5.30 5.94
CA SER A 103 7.61 6.69 5.74
C SER A 103 6.15 6.87 6.15
N LYS A 104 5.28 5.91 5.80
CA LYS A 104 3.87 5.88 6.23
C LYS A 104 3.75 5.77 7.75
N ILE A 105 4.51 4.88 8.39
CA ILE A 105 4.54 4.74 9.86
C ILE A 105 4.98 6.05 10.52
N ALA A 106 5.99 6.73 9.99
CA ALA A 106 6.45 8.01 10.54
C ALA A 106 5.33 9.07 10.54
N LYS A 107 4.58 9.19 9.44
CA LYS A 107 3.42 10.10 9.34
C LYS A 107 2.30 9.71 10.30
N LEU A 108 1.94 8.42 10.35
CA LEU A 108 0.91 7.92 11.26
C LEU A 108 1.28 8.12 12.73
N ARG A 109 2.57 8.06 13.06
CA ARG A 109 3.06 8.33 14.42
C ARG A 109 2.88 9.80 14.78
N GLU A 110 3.18 10.72 13.88
CA GLU A 110 2.91 12.15 14.07
C GLU A 110 1.40 12.43 14.26
N GLU A 111 0.54 11.81 13.44
CA GLU A 111 -0.92 11.91 13.58
C GLU A 111 -1.41 11.36 14.93
N PHE A 112 -0.87 10.22 15.36
CA PHE A 112 -1.16 9.63 16.66
C PHE A 112 -0.72 10.53 17.82
N ASP A 113 0.49 11.06 17.78
CA ASP A 113 1.03 11.94 18.83
C ASP A 113 0.19 13.22 18.96
N ASN A 114 -0.22 13.80 17.82
CA ASN A 114 -1.12 14.96 17.78
C ASN A 114 -2.51 14.62 18.36
N ALA A 115 -3.10 13.49 17.97
CA ALA A 115 -4.39 13.05 18.49
C ALA A 115 -4.34 12.78 20.00
N LEU A 116 -3.27 12.15 20.48
CA LEU A 116 -3.04 11.86 21.89
C LEU A 116 -2.90 13.16 22.71
N LEU A 117 -2.18 14.15 22.20
CA LEU A 117 -2.03 15.46 22.85
C LEU A 117 -3.39 16.15 23.00
N VAL A 118 -4.16 16.25 21.91
CA VAL A 118 -5.49 16.88 21.92
C VAL A 118 -6.44 16.15 22.88
N TYR A 119 -6.47 14.82 22.80
CA TYR A 119 -7.29 13.99 23.67
C TYR A 119 -6.99 14.24 25.16
N ARG A 120 -5.71 14.27 25.54
CA ARG A 120 -5.28 14.55 26.92
C ARG A 120 -5.69 15.95 27.39
N LEU A 121 -5.46 16.97 26.57
CA LEU A 121 -5.85 18.35 26.91
C LEU A 121 -7.36 18.47 27.15
N ILE A 122 -8.15 17.76 26.35
CA ILE A 122 -9.62 17.77 26.47
C ILE A 122 -10.10 17.00 27.70
N LEU A 123 -9.45 15.89 28.05
CA LEU A 123 -9.73 15.19 29.31
C LEU A 123 -9.42 16.08 30.52
N GLU A 124 -8.23 16.69 30.55
CA GLU A 124 -7.84 17.62 31.62
C GLU A 124 -8.81 18.79 31.76
N GLU A 125 -9.26 19.35 30.64
CA GLU A 125 -10.23 20.46 30.66
C GLU A 125 -11.63 19.99 31.06
N ALA A 126 -12.06 18.80 30.66
CA ALA A 126 -13.33 18.20 31.08
C ALA A 126 -13.39 18.01 32.60
N GLU A 127 -12.29 17.59 33.22
CA GLU A 127 -12.17 17.42 34.68
C GLU A 127 -12.26 18.74 35.47
N ARG A 128 -11.96 19.87 34.82
CA ARG A 128 -12.06 21.20 35.43
C ARG A 128 -13.47 21.78 35.40
N GLN A 129 -14.38 21.21 34.61
CA GLN A 129 -15.73 21.76 34.48
C GLN A 129 -16.58 21.45 35.71
N THR A 130 -17.26 22.47 36.22
CA THR A 130 -18.08 22.35 37.43
C THR A 130 -19.57 22.59 37.20
N THR A 131 -19.97 23.17 36.05
CA THR A 131 -21.38 23.41 35.73
C THR A 131 -21.97 22.20 34.99
N PRO A 132 -23.23 21.81 35.25
CA PRO A 132 -23.87 20.70 34.55
C PRO A 132 -23.85 20.86 33.02
N GLU A 133 -24.03 22.08 32.52
CA GLU A 133 -24.06 22.38 31.09
C GLU A 133 -22.69 22.15 30.42
N GLU A 134 -21.60 22.63 31.03
CA GLU A 134 -20.26 22.42 30.49
C GLU A 134 -19.81 20.97 30.66
N ILE A 135 -20.17 20.30 31.76
CA ILE A 135 -19.90 18.86 31.93
C ILE A 135 -20.52 18.06 30.79
N GLU A 136 -21.79 18.31 30.46
CA GLU A 136 -22.45 17.58 29.37
C GLU A 136 -21.85 17.92 28.00
N ARG A 137 -21.52 19.19 27.76
CA ARG A 137 -20.83 19.62 26.54
C ARG A 137 -19.49 18.91 26.38
N PHE A 138 -18.66 18.86 27.44
CA PHE A 138 -17.36 18.22 27.39
C PHE A 138 -17.44 16.70 27.26
N LYS A 139 -18.47 16.02 27.80
CA LYS A 139 -18.68 14.59 27.52
C LYS A 139 -18.81 14.31 26.02
N GLU A 140 -19.58 15.13 25.30
CA GLU A 140 -19.73 14.98 23.85
C GLU A 140 -18.45 15.30 23.09
N ILE A 141 -17.66 16.26 23.56
CA ILE A 141 -16.33 16.55 22.99
C ILE A 141 -15.39 15.36 23.21
N VAL A 142 -15.23 14.90 24.46
CA VAL A 142 -14.39 13.75 24.82
C VAL A 142 -14.76 12.54 23.95
N LYS A 143 -16.05 12.24 23.79
CA LYS A 143 -16.52 11.14 22.95
C LYS A 143 -16.05 11.24 21.50
N LYS A 144 -16.12 12.44 20.89
CA LYS A 144 -15.65 12.66 19.51
C LYS A 144 -14.15 12.47 19.39
N GLU A 145 -13.40 13.00 20.36
CA GLU A 145 -11.94 12.95 20.35
C GLU A 145 -11.41 11.54 20.65
N THR A 146 -12.09 10.76 21.49
CA THR A 146 -11.82 9.33 21.66
C THR A 146 -11.87 8.60 20.31
N ILE A 147 -12.87 8.88 19.46
CA ILE A 147 -12.99 8.25 18.14
C ILE A 147 -11.80 8.62 17.24
N ILE A 148 -11.34 9.86 17.28
CA ILE A 148 -10.19 10.33 16.49
C ILE A 148 -8.92 9.64 16.98
N PHE A 149 -8.70 9.61 18.30
CA PHE A 149 -7.58 8.93 18.94
C PHE A 149 -7.54 7.44 18.60
N ASP A 150 -8.67 6.73 18.76
CA ASP A 150 -8.77 5.30 18.48
C ASP A 150 -8.48 4.98 17.01
N LYS A 151 -8.92 5.83 16.09
CA LYS A 151 -8.62 5.69 14.65
C LYS A 151 -7.13 5.84 14.37
N ALA A 152 -6.48 6.85 14.94
CA ALA A 152 -5.05 7.08 14.75
C ALA A 152 -4.23 5.91 15.34
N LEU A 153 -4.60 5.45 16.55
CA LEU A 153 -3.99 4.29 17.19
C LEU A 153 -4.13 3.02 16.34
N TYR A 154 -5.34 2.75 15.84
CA TYR A 154 -5.60 1.59 14.98
C TYR A 154 -4.79 1.66 13.67
N ALA A 155 -4.73 2.82 13.02
CA ALA A 155 -3.97 2.98 11.79
C ALA A 155 -2.46 2.76 12.00
N LEU A 156 -1.88 3.36 13.05
CA LEU A 156 -0.47 3.19 13.40
C LEU A 156 -0.14 1.74 13.72
N ALA A 157 -0.87 1.11 14.65
CA ALA A 157 -0.63 -0.27 15.07
C ALA A 157 -0.73 -1.26 13.90
N ASN A 158 -1.62 -0.98 12.94
CA ASN A 158 -1.74 -1.79 11.74
C ASN A 158 -0.54 -1.69 10.80
N ALA A 159 0.00 -0.49 10.61
CA ALA A 159 1.18 -0.29 9.77
C ALA A 159 2.44 -0.85 10.45
N GLU A 160 2.59 -0.70 11.76
CA GLU A 160 3.68 -1.31 12.53
C GLU A 160 3.67 -2.83 12.42
N LYS A 161 2.48 -3.45 12.59
CA LYS A 161 2.33 -4.90 12.40
C LYS A 161 2.69 -5.36 10.98
N GLU A 162 2.37 -4.55 9.97
CA GLU A 162 2.76 -4.83 8.58
C GLU A 162 4.29 -4.81 8.40
N LEU A 163 4.97 -3.86 9.04
CA LEU A 163 6.43 -3.80 9.04
C LEU A 163 7.07 -4.94 9.82
N GLU A 164 6.47 -5.38 10.94
CA GLU A 164 6.95 -6.53 11.71
C GLU A 164 6.89 -7.84 10.92
N MET A 165 5.92 -8.01 10.03
CA MET A 165 5.86 -9.17 9.15
C MET A 165 7.03 -9.20 8.15
N LEU A 166 7.62 -8.04 7.83
CA LEU A 166 8.72 -7.89 6.87
C LEU A 166 10.11 -8.21 7.42
N GLY A 167 10.28 -8.33 8.74
CA GLY A 167 11.56 -8.52 9.44
C GLY A 167 11.78 -9.91 10.00
#